data_AF-A0A410G294-F1
#
_entry.id   AF-A0A410G294-F1
#
_cell.length_a   1.000
_cell.length_b   1.000
_cell.length_c   1.000
_cell.angle_alpha   90.00
_cell.angle_beta   90.00
_cell.angle_gamma   90.00
#
_symmetry.space_group_name_H-M   'P 1'
#
loop_
_entity.id
_entity.type
_entity.pdbx_description
1 polymer ?
#
loop_
_entity_poly.entity_id
_entity_poly.type
_entity_poly.pdbx_seq_one_letter_code
_entity_poly.pdbx_strand_id
1 'polypeptide(L)'
;MIFNFLKYLQPTHYFQLYRKNGGSIFPIVEKLPGEIQDQLDWDSTFKSELARQYDLSWQAIQKGYTGNAETYRIFEKVPVEDEYRFIRKYFHSVWVFYVLMLRLLSFKNPLHEIRAWRKSRNTKKSDFLHSPIKQEGWENFHSTLIVKNPLVSIVIPTLNRYEYLKDVLFDLELQDYKNFEVIIVDQSQPFQKDFYADFKLDIQLIHQEERALWLARNRAIEISKGEYLLLFDDDSRVDPDWITNHLKCLHFFKADISAGVSISTLGAEVPANYSFFNISSQLDTGNVLIKKDVFRQIGLFDRQFEKQRMGDGEFGLRAYLNNFRNISNPYAKRLHLKVGSGGLREMGSWDAFRPKNLFAPRPIPSVLYFFRKYFGTKRALLALLKTVPPSVVPYRYKKNKKMLVLGIFISLLLFPFVLLQVTISWRLATRKLEEGEKIERLE
;
A
#
# COMPACT_ATOMS: atom_id res chain seq x y z
N MET A 1 7.80 18.12 -2.47
CA MET A 1 6.59 17.41 -2.92
C MET A 1 6.00 18.22 -4.04
N ILE A 2 5.35 17.55 -5.00
CA ILE A 2 4.73 18.20 -6.16
C ILE A 2 3.75 19.32 -5.76
N PHE A 3 2.88 19.06 -4.77
CA PHE A 3 2.09 20.10 -4.09
C PHE A 3 2.35 20.06 -2.58
N ASN A 4 2.54 21.23 -1.96
CA ASN A 4 2.87 21.31 -0.53
C ASN A 4 1.69 20.95 0.37
N PHE A 5 0.45 21.08 -0.09
CA PHE A 5 -0.72 20.76 0.71
C PHE A 5 -0.92 19.24 0.89
N LEU A 6 -0.29 18.42 0.05
CA LEU A 6 -0.29 16.96 0.19
C LEU A 6 0.28 16.48 1.53
N LYS A 7 1.12 17.28 2.22
CA LYS A 7 1.61 16.93 3.56
C LYS A 7 0.52 16.82 4.62
N TYR A 8 -0.59 17.53 4.44
CA TYR A 8 -1.71 17.51 5.36
C TYR A 8 -2.66 16.36 5.04
N LEU A 9 -2.75 15.97 3.76
CA LEU A 9 -3.73 15.03 3.24
C LEU A 9 -3.22 13.59 3.21
N GLN A 10 -1.95 13.43 2.83
CA GLN A 10 -1.29 12.15 2.63
C GLN A 10 0.11 12.12 3.28
N PRO A 11 0.29 12.57 4.54
CA PRO A 11 1.60 12.83 5.17
C PRO A 11 2.63 11.70 5.08
N THR A 12 2.18 10.45 4.96
CA THR A 12 2.96 9.21 5.02
C THR A 12 2.76 8.34 3.77
N HIS A 13 2.43 8.95 2.63
CA HIS A 13 2.30 8.25 1.35
C HIS A 13 3.64 8.11 0.63
N TYR A 14 3.89 6.94 0.00
CA TYR A 14 5.20 6.58 -0.59
C TYR A 14 5.74 7.65 -1.53
N PHE A 15 4.89 8.07 -2.47
CA PHE A 15 5.24 9.01 -3.54
C PHE A 15 5.55 10.43 -3.05
N GLN A 16 5.43 10.71 -1.74
CA GLN A 16 5.93 11.96 -1.17
C GLN A 16 7.44 11.96 -0.90
N LEU A 17 8.08 10.78 -0.88
CA LEU A 17 9.52 10.63 -0.70
C LEU A 17 10.22 10.55 -2.06
N TYR A 18 11.43 11.10 -2.11
CA TYR A 18 12.35 10.83 -3.20
C TYR A 18 12.95 9.43 -3.02
N ARG A 19 13.23 8.78 -4.13
CA ARG A 19 13.97 7.52 -4.16
C ARG A 19 15.45 7.79 -3.85
N LYS A 20 16.23 6.77 -3.49
CA LYS A 20 17.64 6.91 -3.12
C LYS A 20 18.49 7.53 -4.23
N ASN A 21 18.11 7.33 -5.50
CA ASN A 21 18.76 8.00 -6.63
C ASN A 21 18.42 9.50 -6.77
N GLY A 22 17.62 10.07 -5.86
CA GLY A 22 17.20 11.48 -5.83
C GLY A 22 15.97 11.81 -6.68
N GLY A 23 15.44 10.88 -7.48
CA GLY A 23 14.26 11.11 -8.30
C GLY A 23 12.94 10.89 -7.54
N SER A 24 11.92 11.69 -7.83
CA SER A 24 10.54 11.41 -7.40
C SER A 24 9.89 10.36 -8.30
N ILE A 25 8.61 10.05 -8.07
CA ILE A 25 7.82 9.24 -9.01
C ILE A 25 7.22 10.08 -10.14
N PHE A 26 7.14 11.39 -9.96
CA PHE A 26 6.34 12.27 -10.81
C PHE A 26 7.11 12.62 -12.09
N PRO A 27 6.59 12.25 -13.28
CA PRO A 27 7.29 12.47 -14.54
C PRO A 27 7.27 13.95 -14.93
N ILE A 28 8.32 14.41 -15.60
CA ILE A 28 8.36 15.70 -16.28
C ILE A 28 7.50 15.56 -17.54
N VAL A 29 6.48 16.41 -17.67
CA VAL A 29 5.42 16.23 -18.68
C VAL A 29 5.97 16.32 -20.10
N GLU A 30 6.90 17.23 -20.33
CA GLU A 30 7.54 17.43 -21.63
C GLU A 30 8.43 16.23 -22.05
N LYS A 31 8.71 15.31 -21.11
CA LYS A 31 9.46 14.07 -21.33
C LYS A 31 8.56 12.85 -21.45
N LEU A 32 7.24 13.01 -21.34
CA LEU A 32 6.29 11.94 -21.61
C LEU A 32 6.16 11.72 -23.12
N PRO A 33 5.89 10.48 -23.57
CA PRO A 33 5.51 10.22 -24.95
C PRO A 33 4.26 11.04 -25.36
N GLY A 34 4.18 11.44 -26.63
CA GLY A 34 3.10 12.30 -27.13
C GLY A 34 1.72 11.68 -26.89
N GLU A 35 1.58 10.38 -27.15
CA GLU A 35 0.36 9.61 -26.93
C GLU A 35 -0.09 9.58 -25.46
N ILE A 36 0.84 9.76 -24.51
CA ILE A 36 0.51 9.88 -23.09
C ILE A 36 0.09 11.30 -22.76
N GLN A 37 0.76 12.33 -23.31
CA GLN A 37 0.41 13.73 -23.11
C GLN A 37 -1.01 14.03 -23.58
N ASP A 38 -1.41 13.47 -24.73
CA ASP A 38 -2.75 13.61 -25.32
C ASP A 38 -3.87 13.01 -24.44
N GLN A 39 -3.51 12.09 -23.52
CA GLN A 39 -4.42 11.49 -22.55
C GLN A 39 -4.50 12.29 -21.24
N LEU A 40 -3.80 13.41 -21.08
CA LEU A 40 -3.84 14.23 -19.87
C LEU A 40 -4.76 15.44 -20.04
N ASP A 41 -5.46 15.82 -18.96
CA ASP A 41 -6.48 16.86 -19.00
C ASP A 41 -5.87 18.21 -18.63
N TRP A 42 -5.63 19.05 -19.65
CA TRP A 42 -5.11 20.40 -19.46
C TRP A 42 -6.09 21.30 -18.70
N ASP A 43 -5.59 21.99 -17.67
CA ASP A 43 -6.40 22.86 -16.81
C ASP A 43 -5.83 24.28 -16.78
N SER A 44 -6.40 25.15 -17.62
CA SER A 44 -6.01 26.56 -17.72
C SER A 44 -6.38 27.40 -16.50
N THR A 45 -7.09 26.84 -15.51
CA THR A 45 -7.52 27.59 -14.33
C THR A 45 -6.43 27.73 -13.26
N PHE A 46 -5.35 26.95 -13.35
CA PHE A 46 -4.15 27.15 -12.53
C PHE A 46 -3.42 28.42 -12.96
N LYS A 47 -2.94 29.20 -11.98
CA LYS A 47 -2.34 30.51 -12.20
C LYS A 47 -0.92 30.42 -12.74
N SER A 48 -0.10 29.51 -12.22
CA SER A 48 1.28 29.32 -12.71
C SER A 48 1.38 28.20 -13.75
N GLU A 49 2.31 28.35 -14.70
CA GLU A 49 2.70 27.27 -15.62
C GLU A 49 3.20 26.05 -14.86
N LEU A 50 4.07 26.27 -13.86
CA LEU A 50 4.59 25.18 -13.03
C LEU A 50 3.50 24.37 -12.34
N ALA A 51 2.44 25.00 -11.81
CA ALA A 51 1.34 24.29 -11.19
C ALA A 51 0.53 23.45 -12.20
N ARG A 52 0.43 23.91 -13.45
CA ARG A 52 -0.19 23.14 -14.54
C ARG A 52 0.64 21.90 -14.87
N GLN A 53 1.95 22.05 -15.02
CA GLN A 53 2.85 20.92 -15.26
C GLN A 53 2.81 19.91 -14.11
N TYR A 54 2.78 20.39 -12.87
CA TYR A 54 2.62 19.52 -11.70
C TYR A 54 1.27 18.81 -11.63
N ASP A 55 0.19 19.47 -12.04
CA ASP A 55 -1.12 18.83 -12.13
C ASP A 55 -1.14 17.72 -13.18
N LEU A 56 -0.61 17.95 -14.38
CA LEU A 56 -0.48 16.96 -15.45
C LEU A 56 0.41 15.78 -15.03
N SER A 57 1.53 16.06 -14.37
CA SER A 57 2.42 15.03 -13.82
C SER A 57 1.73 14.18 -12.74
N TRP A 58 0.93 14.81 -11.87
CA TRP A 58 0.07 14.10 -10.93
C TRP A 58 -0.94 13.22 -11.65
N GLN A 59 -1.63 13.75 -12.66
CA GLN A 59 -2.59 13.00 -13.48
C GLN A 59 -1.94 11.78 -14.13
N ALA A 60 -0.74 11.89 -14.71
CA ALA A 60 -0.04 10.77 -15.34
C ALA A 60 0.09 9.58 -14.36
N ILE A 61 0.54 9.83 -13.13
CA ILE A 61 0.66 8.78 -12.11
C ILE A 61 -0.71 8.23 -11.70
N GLN A 62 -1.69 9.11 -11.49
CA GLN A 62 -3.02 8.70 -11.05
C GLN A 62 -3.82 7.95 -12.13
N LYS A 63 -3.59 8.24 -13.41
CA LYS A 63 -4.23 7.59 -14.57
C LYS A 63 -3.48 6.32 -14.99
N GLY A 64 -2.41 5.93 -14.30
CA GLY A 64 -1.75 4.64 -14.52
C GLY A 64 -0.59 4.67 -15.51
N TYR A 65 0.06 5.82 -15.71
CA TYR A 65 1.33 5.84 -16.44
C TYR A 65 2.36 4.97 -15.72
N THR A 66 2.90 4.00 -16.45
CA THR A 66 3.91 3.07 -15.92
C THR A 66 5.29 3.25 -16.55
N GLY A 67 5.45 4.12 -17.56
CA GLY A 67 6.70 4.27 -18.32
C GLY A 67 7.89 4.86 -17.55
N ASN A 68 9.01 5.02 -18.25
CA ASN A 68 10.31 5.40 -17.67
C ASN A 68 10.71 6.86 -17.98
N ALA A 69 9.75 7.75 -18.20
CA ALA A 69 10.03 9.16 -18.44
C ALA A 69 10.85 9.77 -17.29
N GLU A 70 11.64 10.78 -17.61
CA GLU A 70 12.42 11.52 -16.62
C GLU A 70 11.50 12.11 -15.53
N THR A 71 11.91 12.06 -14.27
CA THR A 71 11.10 12.49 -13.13
C THR A 71 11.71 13.69 -12.41
N TYR A 72 10.87 14.53 -11.80
CA TYR A 72 11.35 15.66 -11.00
C TYR A 72 12.25 15.18 -9.85
N ARG A 73 13.39 15.87 -9.68
CA ARG A 73 14.34 15.68 -8.56
C ARG A 73 14.19 16.74 -7.48
N ILE A 74 13.65 17.91 -7.85
CA ILE A 74 13.40 19.03 -6.97
C ILE A 74 12.01 19.57 -7.29
N PHE A 75 11.28 20.00 -6.26
CA PHE A 75 10.00 20.66 -6.41
C PHE A 75 10.09 22.10 -5.93
N GLU A 76 9.78 23.03 -6.81
CA GLU A 76 9.58 24.45 -6.49
C GLU A 76 8.19 24.72 -5.89
N LYS A 77 8.05 25.84 -5.18
CA LYS A 77 6.78 26.22 -4.55
C LYS A 77 5.85 26.85 -5.58
N VAL A 78 4.61 26.37 -5.62
CA VAL A 78 3.54 26.98 -6.42
C VAL A 78 2.70 27.96 -5.57
N PRO A 79 1.95 28.89 -6.20
CA PRO A 79 1.07 29.81 -5.49
C PRO A 79 0.06 29.08 -4.57
N VAL A 80 -0.26 29.69 -3.43
CA VAL A 80 -1.22 29.13 -2.47
C VAL A 80 -2.61 28.92 -3.09
N GLU A 81 -3.00 29.78 -4.03
CA GLU A 81 -4.24 29.61 -4.79
C GLU A 81 -4.25 28.31 -5.59
N ASP A 82 -3.13 27.97 -6.23
CA ASP A 82 -2.96 26.75 -7.02
C ASP A 82 -2.91 25.50 -6.13
N GLU A 83 -2.29 25.61 -4.95
CA GLU A 83 -2.37 24.54 -3.93
C GLU A 83 -3.83 24.24 -3.54
N TYR A 84 -4.66 25.26 -3.34
CA TYR A 84 -6.09 25.07 -3.03
C TYR A 84 -6.88 24.53 -4.23
N ARG A 85 -6.59 24.98 -5.46
CA ARG A 85 -7.19 24.43 -6.69
C ARG A 85 -6.90 22.93 -6.80
N PHE A 86 -5.62 22.54 -6.70
CA PHE A 86 -5.21 21.14 -6.72
C PHE A 86 -5.98 20.29 -5.70
N ILE A 87 -6.01 20.70 -4.42
CA ILE A 87 -6.69 19.87 -3.42
C ILE A 87 -8.21 19.84 -3.59
N ARG A 88 -8.84 20.87 -4.17
CA ARG A 88 -10.27 20.84 -4.53
C ARG A 88 -10.55 19.92 -5.71
N LYS A 89 -9.61 19.84 -6.66
CA LYS A 89 -9.70 18.99 -7.84
C LYS A 89 -9.71 17.51 -7.46
N TYR A 90 -8.88 17.07 -6.50
CA TYR A 90 -8.68 15.65 -6.20
C TYR A 90 -9.19 15.16 -4.84
N PHE A 91 -9.46 16.04 -3.87
CA PHE A 91 -9.85 15.64 -2.52
C PHE A 91 -11.25 16.15 -2.14
N HIS A 92 -11.92 15.41 -1.25
CA HIS A 92 -13.24 15.79 -0.75
C HIS A 92 -13.21 17.17 -0.05
N SER A 93 -14.27 17.96 -0.19
CA SER A 93 -14.35 19.34 0.31
C SER A 93 -14.06 19.50 1.81
N VAL A 94 -14.46 18.53 2.62
CA VAL A 94 -14.13 18.44 4.07
C VAL A 94 -12.62 18.50 4.30
N TRP A 95 -11.84 17.81 3.47
CA TRP A 95 -10.38 17.81 3.58
C TRP A 95 -9.75 19.12 3.11
N VAL A 96 -10.36 19.80 2.14
CA VAL A 96 -9.95 21.15 1.74
C VAL A 96 -10.15 22.15 2.87
N PHE A 97 -11.29 22.07 3.56
CA PHE A 97 -11.55 22.88 4.75
C PHE A 97 -10.60 22.55 5.90
N TYR A 98 -10.34 21.26 6.14
CA TYR A 98 -9.35 20.81 7.11
C TYR A 98 -7.96 21.43 6.87
N VAL A 99 -7.49 21.45 5.62
CA VAL A 99 -6.21 22.10 5.27
C VAL A 99 -6.25 23.59 5.57
N LEU A 100 -7.32 24.31 5.21
CA LEU A 100 -7.46 25.72 5.55
C LEU A 100 -7.36 25.94 7.07
N MET A 101 -8.10 25.17 7.87
CA MET A 101 -8.07 25.28 9.34
C MET A 101 -6.68 25.04 9.89
N LEU A 102 -5.97 24.00 9.44
CA LEU A 102 -4.60 23.75 9.88
C LEU A 102 -3.68 24.91 9.54
N ARG A 103 -3.84 25.54 8.38
CA ARG A 103 -2.98 26.66 7.96
C ARG A 103 -3.25 27.91 8.79
N LEU A 104 -4.50 28.22 9.10
CA LEU A 104 -4.87 29.31 10.00
C LEU A 104 -4.35 29.06 11.42
N LEU A 105 -4.54 27.85 11.96
CA LEU A 105 -4.03 27.45 13.28
C LEU A 105 -2.49 27.38 13.34
N SER A 106 -1.83 27.23 12.19
CA SER A 106 -0.37 27.30 12.06
C SER A 106 0.13 28.72 11.77
N PHE A 107 -0.67 29.74 12.07
CA PHE A 107 -0.34 31.17 11.93
C PHE A 107 0.09 31.59 10.52
N LYS A 108 -0.45 30.94 9.48
CA LYS A 108 -0.32 31.45 8.11
C LYS A 108 -1.23 32.65 7.92
N ASN A 109 -0.82 33.60 7.08
CA ASN A 109 -1.53 34.87 6.89
C ASN A 109 -3.02 34.62 6.55
N PRO A 110 -3.96 34.95 7.45
CA PRO A 110 -5.35 34.54 7.32
C PRO A 110 -6.03 35.21 6.12
N LEU A 111 -5.71 36.47 5.83
CA LEU A 111 -6.26 37.19 4.68
C LEU A 111 -5.81 36.54 3.38
N HIS A 112 -4.53 36.18 3.28
CA HIS A 112 -3.99 35.51 2.09
C HIS A 112 -4.60 34.12 1.89
N GLU A 113 -4.65 33.29 2.93
CA GLU A 113 -5.20 31.93 2.88
C GLU A 113 -6.69 31.92 2.54
N ILE A 114 -7.50 32.76 3.21
CA ILE A 114 -8.95 32.83 2.97
C ILE A 114 -9.25 33.36 1.56
N ARG A 115 -8.51 34.37 1.08
CA ARG A 115 -8.66 34.87 -0.29
C ARG A 115 -8.36 33.78 -1.32
N ALA A 116 -7.23 33.07 -1.17
CA ALA A 116 -6.85 31.96 -2.06
C ALA A 116 -7.86 30.81 -2.03
N TRP A 117 -8.33 30.43 -0.84
CA TRP A 117 -9.36 29.40 -0.66
C TRP A 117 -10.70 29.78 -1.29
N ARG A 118 -11.09 31.06 -1.24
CA ARG A 118 -12.30 31.57 -1.90
C ARG A 118 -12.15 31.62 -3.42
N LYS A 119 -11.00 32.05 -3.95
CA LYS A 119 -10.74 32.10 -5.39
C LYS A 119 -10.81 30.74 -6.07
N SER A 120 -10.35 29.69 -5.37
CA SER A 120 -10.42 28.32 -5.87
C SER A 120 -11.81 27.67 -5.77
N ARG A 121 -12.85 28.34 -5.23
CA ARG A 121 -14.15 27.71 -4.92
C ARG A 121 -14.87 27.05 -6.10
N ASN A 122 -14.65 27.55 -7.31
CA ASN A 122 -15.29 27.06 -8.55
C ASN A 122 -14.46 25.97 -9.26
N THR A 123 -13.41 25.45 -8.62
CA THR A 123 -12.58 24.38 -9.20
C THR A 123 -13.44 23.14 -9.44
N LYS A 124 -13.45 22.63 -10.67
CA LYS A 124 -14.13 21.39 -11.02
C LYS A 124 -13.38 20.20 -10.42
N LYS A 125 -14.12 19.22 -9.90
CA LYS A 125 -13.53 17.97 -9.42
C LYS A 125 -13.06 17.14 -10.61
N SER A 126 -11.89 16.54 -10.51
CA SER A 126 -11.37 15.62 -11.54
C SER A 126 -12.02 14.26 -11.42
N ASP A 127 -12.24 13.62 -12.56
CA ASP A 127 -12.75 12.26 -12.67
C ASP A 127 -11.73 11.29 -13.29
N PHE A 128 -10.44 11.53 -13.01
CA PHE A 128 -9.31 10.84 -13.63
C PHE A 128 -9.37 9.30 -13.59
N LEU A 129 -10.10 8.72 -12.64
CA LEU A 129 -10.25 7.26 -12.49
C LEU A 129 -11.10 6.62 -13.59
N HIS A 130 -11.99 7.38 -14.25
CA HIS A 130 -12.85 6.86 -15.33
C HIS A 130 -12.23 6.97 -16.72
N SER A 131 -11.00 7.48 -16.81
CA SER A 131 -10.25 7.58 -18.07
C SER A 131 -8.78 7.18 -17.85
N PRO A 132 -8.50 5.93 -17.43
CA PRO A 132 -7.14 5.48 -17.25
C PRO A 132 -6.37 5.43 -18.57
N ILE A 133 -5.05 5.61 -18.48
CA ILE A 133 -4.13 5.46 -19.60
C ILE A 133 -4.18 4.01 -20.07
N LYS A 134 -4.45 3.81 -21.36
CA LYS A 134 -4.48 2.48 -21.96
C LYS A 134 -3.06 1.94 -22.13
N GLN A 135 -2.86 0.67 -21.78
CA GLN A 135 -1.59 -0.03 -21.98
C GLN A 135 -1.64 -0.78 -23.31
N GLU A 136 -1.21 -0.11 -24.39
CA GLU A 136 -1.20 -0.69 -25.72
C GLU A 136 -0.30 -1.93 -25.78
N GLY A 137 -0.75 -2.97 -26.48
CA GLY A 137 0.01 -4.19 -26.70
C GLY A 137 -0.04 -5.23 -25.58
N TRP A 138 -0.63 -4.94 -24.40
CA TRP A 138 -0.74 -5.92 -23.30
C TRP A 138 -1.45 -7.21 -23.74
N GLU A 139 -2.62 -7.10 -24.36
CA GLU A 139 -3.44 -8.26 -24.75
C GLU A 139 -2.68 -9.23 -25.68
N ASN A 140 -1.99 -8.67 -26.69
CA ASN A 140 -1.24 -9.43 -27.69
C ASN A 140 0.21 -9.74 -27.29
N PHE A 141 0.62 -9.40 -26.06
CA PHE A 141 2.01 -9.59 -25.65
C PHE A 141 2.32 -11.05 -25.33
N HIS A 142 3.21 -11.64 -26.13
CA HIS A 142 3.77 -12.96 -25.87
C HIS A 142 5.01 -12.87 -24.99
N SER A 143 4.90 -13.38 -23.77
CA SER A 143 5.99 -13.29 -22.80
C SER A 143 7.04 -14.39 -23.01
N THR A 144 8.22 -14.02 -23.51
CA THR A 144 9.38 -14.93 -23.58
C THR A 144 9.84 -15.41 -22.20
N LEU A 145 9.56 -14.67 -21.13
CA LEU A 145 9.80 -15.12 -19.76
C LEU A 145 9.00 -16.39 -19.42
N ILE A 146 7.73 -16.44 -19.85
CA ILE A 146 6.89 -17.62 -19.63
C ILE A 146 7.40 -18.80 -20.47
N VAL A 147 7.83 -18.55 -21.70
CA VAL A 147 8.43 -19.58 -22.58
C VAL A 147 9.71 -20.16 -21.99
N LYS A 148 10.54 -19.34 -21.32
CA LYS A 148 11.73 -19.80 -20.59
C LYS A 148 11.39 -20.67 -19.37
N ASN A 149 10.13 -20.69 -18.96
CA ASN A 149 9.59 -21.53 -17.90
C ASN A 149 10.44 -21.50 -16.61
N PRO A 150 10.74 -20.32 -16.01
CA PRO A 150 11.52 -20.24 -14.77
C PRO A 150 10.78 -20.86 -13.56
N LEU A 151 11.52 -21.41 -12.60
CA LEU A 151 10.90 -21.88 -11.36
C LEU A 151 10.31 -20.71 -10.55
N VAL A 152 9.04 -20.82 -10.16
CA VAL A 152 8.36 -19.92 -9.21
C VAL A 152 8.24 -20.61 -7.86
N SER A 153 8.61 -19.93 -6.78
CA SER A 153 8.40 -20.44 -5.41
C SER A 153 7.21 -19.74 -4.77
N ILE A 154 6.16 -20.50 -4.49
CA ILE A 154 4.94 -19.99 -3.84
C ILE A 154 5.12 -20.08 -2.33
N VAL A 155 4.95 -18.97 -1.62
CA VAL A 155 5.19 -18.87 -0.17
C VAL A 155 3.86 -18.67 0.56
N ILE A 156 3.49 -19.66 1.37
CA ILE A 156 2.21 -19.71 2.09
C ILE A 156 2.44 -19.91 3.59
N PRO A 157 2.38 -18.85 4.40
CA PRO A 157 2.27 -19.01 5.84
C PRO A 157 0.83 -19.40 6.20
N THR A 158 0.66 -20.40 7.07
CA THR A 158 -0.67 -20.81 7.58
C THR A 158 -0.70 -20.92 9.09
N LEU A 159 -1.87 -20.64 9.68
CA LEU A 159 -2.12 -20.79 11.12
C LEU A 159 -3.60 -21.09 11.36
N ASN A 160 -3.90 -22.34 11.73
CA ASN A 160 -5.22 -22.85 12.08
C ASN A 160 -6.30 -22.61 11.00
N ARG A 161 -5.95 -22.80 9.72
CA ARG A 161 -6.82 -22.54 8.56
C ARG A 161 -6.89 -23.67 7.53
N TYR A 162 -6.72 -24.91 7.95
CA TYR A 162 -6.71 -26.09 7.07
C TYR A 162 -7.90 -26.15 6.08
N GLU A 163 -9.11 -25.76 6.51
CA GLU A 163 -10.30 -25.71 5.65
C GLU A 163 -10.10 -24.80 4.43
N TYR A 164 -9.57 -23.59 4.62
CA TYR A 164 -9.35 -22.62 3.55
C TYR A 164 -8.07 -22.92 2.76
N LEU A 165 -7.05 -23.43 3.46
CA LEU A 165 -5.80 -23.85 2.82
C LEU A 165 -6.04 -24.98 1.82
N LYS A 166 -7.01 -25.86 2.07
CA LYS A 166 -7.40 -26.92 1.14
C LYS A 166 -7.84 -26.34 -0.21
N ASP A 167 -8.69 -25.31 -0.19
CA ASP A 167 -9.14 -24.62 -1.41
C ASP A 167 -7.97 -23.91 -2.12
N VAL A 168 -7.09 -23.27 -1.36
CA VAL A 168 -5.86 -22.64 -1.88
C VAL A 168 -5.01 -23.66 -2.64
N LEU A 169 -4.77 -24.84 -2.07
CA LEU A 169 -3.94 -25.87 -2.69
C LEU A 169 -4.62 -26.46 -3.94
N PHE A 170 -5.94 -26.63 -3.95
CA PHE A 170 -6.66 -27.03 -5.16
C PHE A 170 -6.58 -25.98 -6.28
N ASP A 171 -6.71 -24.70 -5.97
CA ASP A 171 -6.54 -23.64 -6.98
C ASP A 171 -5.12 -23.65 -7.56
N LEU A 172 -4.10 -24.02 -6.78
CA LEU A 172 -2.73 -24.18 -7.25
C LEU A 172 -2.57 -25.38 -8.20
N GLU A 173 -3.22 -26.51 -7.94
CA GLU A 173 -3.21 -27.66 -8.86
C GLU A 173 -3.79 -27.30 -10.25
N LEU A 174 -4.74 -26.36 -10.28
CA LEU A 174 -5.43 -25.91 -11.48
C LEU A 174 -4.67 -24.85 -12.29
N GLN A 175 -3.54 -24.32 -11.80
CA GLN A 175 -2.80 -23.27 -12.49
C GLN A 175 -2.31 -23.72 -13.88
N ASP A 176 -2.36 -22.84 -14.88
CA ASP A 176 -1.89 -23.12 -16.24
C ASP A 176 -0.36 -23.23 -16.32
N TYR A 177 0.34 -22.45 -15.48
CA TYR A 177 1.77 -22.47 -15.30
C TYR A 177 2.16 -23.57 -14.32
N LYS A 178 3.00 -24.53 -14.76
CA LYS A 178 3.29 -25.75 -13.96
C LYS A 178 4.67 -25.79 -13.30
N ASN A 179 5.61 -24.94 -13.68
CA ASN A 179 6.96 -24.96 -13.11
C ASN A 179 7.05 -24.14 -11.82
N PHE A 180 6.44 -24.65 -10.75
CA PHE A 180 6.48 -24.01 -9.43
C PHE A 180 6.64 -25.03 -8.30
N GLU A 181 7.23 -24.57 -7.21
CA GLU A 181 7.25 -25.28 -5.91
C GLU A 181 6.37 -24.53 -4.91
N VAL A 182 5.85 -25.23 -3.90
CA VAL A 182 5.01 -24.65 -2.86
C VAL A 182 5.68 -24.81 -1.51
N ILE A 183 5.96 -23.70 -0.83
CA ILE A 183 6.61 -23.68 0.47
C ILE A 183 5.58 -23.24 1.50
N ILE A 184 5.20 -24.17 2.37
CA ILE A 184 4.20 -23.95 3.41
C ILE A 184 4.89 -23.86 4.76
N VAL A 185 4.63 -22.77 5.48
CA VAL A 185 5.07 -22.60 6.87
C VAL A 185 3.86 -22.65 7.79
N ASP A 186 3.63 -23.82 8.37
CA ASP A 186 2.52 -24.09 9.25
C ASP A 186 2.87 -23.76 10.69
N GLN A 187 2.08 -22.88 11.31
CA GLN A 187 2.24 -22.42 12.69
C GLN A 187 1.14 -22.96 13.62
N SER A 188 0.33 -23.89 13.12
CA SER A 188 -0.84 -24.43 13.80
C SER A 188 -0.46 -25.34 14.96
N GLN A 189 -1.33 -25.35 15.97
CA GLN A 189 -1.25 -26.26 17.10
C GLN A 189 -2.69 -26.74 17.43
N PRO A 190 -3.00 -28.04 17.25
CA PRO A 190 -2.10 -29.11 16.82
C PRO A 190 -1.69 -28.99 15.34
N PHE A 191 -0.46 -29.42 15.04
CA PHE A 191 0.06 -29.55 13.67
C PHE A 191 -0.47 -30.82 13.00
N GLN A 192 -0.97 -30.71 11.77
CA GLN A 192 -1.58 -31.81 11.04
C GLN A 192 -0.76 -32.12 9.79
N LYS A 193 0.31 -32.90 9.95
CA LYS A 193 1.22 -33.24 8.85
C LYS A 193 0.50 -33.98 7.71
N ASP A 194 -0.41 -34.89 8.04
CA ASP A 194 -1.10 -35.74 7.06
C ASP A 194 -2.04 -34.96 6.14
N PHE A 195 -2.46 -33.75 6.54
CA PHE A 195 -3.26 -32.85 5.70
C PHE A 195 -2.61 -32.60 4.33
N TYR A 196 -1.29 -32.57 4.26
CA TYR A 196 -0.55 -32.18 3.06
C TYR A 196 -0.27 -33.33 2.09
N ALA A 197 -0.58 -34.58 2.45
CA ALA A 197 -0.14 -35.76 1.70
C ALA A 197 -0.88 -35.99 0.37
N ASP A 198 -2.13 -35.52 0.25
CA ASP A 198 -3.03 -35.86 -0.86
C ASP A 198 -2.99 -34.87 -2.04
N PHE A 199 -2.17 -33.82 -1.95
CA PHE A 199 -2.06 -32.80 -2.99
C PHE A 199 -0.99 -33.14 -4.03
N LYS A 200 -1.30 -32.93 -5.31
CA LYS A 200 -0.42 -33.12 -6.47
C LYS A 200 0.47 -31.91 -6.70
N LEU A 201 1.16 -31.48 -5.64
CA LEU A 201 2.02 -30.31 -5.61
C LEU A 201 3.39 -30.69 -5.03
N ASP A 202 4.45 -30.04 -5.51
CA ASP A 202 5.78 -30.12 -4.88
C ASP A 202 5.77 -29.26 -3.60
N ILE A 203 5.29 -29.84 -2.50
CA ILE A 203 5.15 -29.14 -1.21
C ILE A 203 6.39 -29.34 -0.35
N GLN A 204 7.09 -28.25 -0.07
CA GLN A 204 8.06 -28.17 1.01
C GLN A 204 7.39 -27.63 2.27
N LEU A 205 7.21 -28.50 3.27
CA LEU A 205 6.52 -28.20 4.52
C LEU A 205 7.51 -27.87 5.64
N ILE A 206 7.28 -26.74 6.32
CA ILE A 206 7.96 -26.35 7.56
C ILE A 206 6.92 -26.22 8.66
N HIS A 207 7.16 -26.88 9.79
CA HIS A 207 6.44 -26.57 11.03
C HIS A 207 7.21 -25.52 11.84
N GLN A 208 6.52 -24.47 12.27
CA GLN A 208 7.09 -23.36 13.05
C GLN A 208 6.29 -23.16 14.34
N GLU A 209 6.93 -23.32 15.49
CA GLU A 209 6.25 -23.14 16.78
C GLU A 209 5.92 -21.68 17.08
N GLU A 210 6.82 -20.75 16.74
CA GLU A 210 6.56 -19.32 16.92
C GLU A 210 5.48 -18.83 15.95
N ARG A 211 4.36 -18.32 16.46
CA ARG A 211 3.33 -17.67 15.65
C ARG A 211 3.78 -16.26 15.26
N ALA A 212 4.40 -16.12 14.09
CA ALA A 212 5.05 -14.92 13.56
C ALA A 212 5.05 -14.95 12.02
N LEU A 213 4.33 -13.99 11.40
CA LEU A 213 4.09 -13.96 9.95
C LEU A 213 5.35 -13.63 9.17
N TRP A 214 6.10 -12.61 9.59
CA TRP A 214 7.28 -12.16 8.85
C TRP A 214 8.42 -13.18 8.99
N LEU A 215 8.56 -13.82 10.15
CA LEU A 215 9.44 -14.96 10.35
C LEU A 215 9.09 -16.11 9.40
N ALA A 216 7.81 -16.48 9.33
CA ALA A 216 7.35 -17.55 8.44
C ALA A 216 7.65 -17.24 6.97
N ARG A 217 7.36 -16.01 6.51
CA ARG A 217 7.68 -15.59 5.14
C ARG A 217 9.20 -15.55 4.90
N ASN A 218 9.99 -15.01 5.83
CA ASN A 218 11.44 -14.94 5.71
C ASN A 218 12.06 -16.34 5.56
N ARG A 219 11.70 -17.28 6.45
CA ARG A 219 12.20 -18.65 6.41
C ARG A 219 11.89 -19.34 5.08
N ALA A 220 10.66 -19.18 4.58
CA ALA A 220 10.27 -19.73 3.28
C ALA A 220 11.04 -19.10 2.10
N ILE A 221 11.30 -17.79 2.16
CA ILE A 221 12.08 -17.07 1.13
C ILE A 221 13.54 -17.55 1.13
N GLU A 222 14.15 -17.77 2.28
CA GLU A 222 15.53 -18.24 2.39
C GLU A 222 15.72 -19.60 1.72
N ILE A 223 14.84 -20.57 1.99
CA ILE A 223 14.95 -21.93 1.45
C ILE A 223 14.43 -22.08 0.02
N SER A 224 13.77 -21.07 -0.53
CA SER A 224 13.19 -21.12 -1.87
C SER A 224 14.26 -21.35 -2.96
N LYS A 225 13.92 -22.09 -4.01
CA LYS A 225 14.82 -22.37 -5.14
C LYS A 225 14.55 -21.46 -6.34
N GLY A 226 13.31 -20.97 -6.47
CA GLY A 226 12.88 -20.10 -7.55
C GLY A 226 13.42 -18.68 -7.44
N GLU A 227 13.69 -18.07 -8.60
CA GLU A 227 14.09 -16.66 -8.69
C GLU A 227 12.89 -15.70 -8.66
N TYR A 228 11.68 -16.26 -8.68
CA TYR A 228 10.41 -15.54 -8.61
C TYR A 228 9.61 -16.04 -7.41
N LEU A 229 9.37 -15.15 -6.45
CA LEU A 229 8.69 -15.47 -5.19
C LEU A 229 7.26 -14.98 -5.26
N LEU A 230 6.30 -15.91 -5.22
CA LEU A 230 4.88 -15.60 -5.24
C LEU A 230 4.32 -15.72 -3.83
N LEU A 231 4.14 -14.58 -3.17
CA LEU A 231 3.61 -14.54 -1.82
C LEU A 231 2.09 -14.64 -1.86
N PHE A 232 1.55 -15.63 -1.15
CA PHE A 232 0.12 -15.94 -1.15
C PHE A 232 -0.41 -16.06 0.30
N ASP A 233 -1.71 -15.84 0.49
CA ASP A 233 -2.39 -16.05 1.78
C ASP A 233 -3.15 -17.38 1.77
N ASP A 234 -3.35 -17.94 2.96
CA ASP A 234 -4.04 -19.22 3.20
C ASP A 234 -5.58 -19.14 3.14
N ASP A 235 -6.16 -17.95 2.92
CA ASP A 235 -7.62 -17.72 2.87
C ASP A 235 -8.07 -16.97 1.60
N SER A 236 -7.57 -17.44 0.46
CA SER A 236 -7.72 -16.78 -0.84
C SER A 236 -8.07 -17.74 -1.97
N ARG A 237 -8.76 -17.22 -3.00
CA ARG A 237 -9.09 -17.95 -4.24
C ARG A 237 -8.49 -17.24 -5.45
N VAL A 238 -7.99 -18.01 -6.42
CA VAL A 238 -7.33 -17.50 -7.62
C VAL A 238 -7.74 -18.27 -8.88
N ASP A 239 -7.72 -17.59 -10.02
CA ASP A 239 -8.04 -18.20 -11.31
C ASP A 239 -6.84 -18.99 -11.89
N PRO A 240 -7.06 -19.92 -12.83
CA PRO A 240 -5.99 -20.76 -13.42
C PRO A 240 -4.83 -19.98 -14.07
N ASP A 241 -5.05 -18.76 -14.55
CA ASP A 241 -4.05 -17.95 -15.24
C ASP A 241 -3.27 -16.99 -14.31
N TRP A 242 -3.45 -17.14 -13.00
CA TRP A 242 -2.94 -16.20 -12.00
C TRP A 242 -1.41 -16.07 -11.99
N ILE A 243 -0.68 -17.20 -11.98
CA ILE A 243 0.80 -17.19 -12.05
C ILE A 243 1.28 -16.61 -13.38
N THR A 244 0.65 -17.02 -14.49
CA THR A 244 0.94 -16.55 -15.84
C THR A 244 0.80 -15.03 -15.95
N ASN A 245 -0.27 -14.45 -15.41
CA ASN A 245 -0.49 -13.00 -15.41
C ASN A 245 0.56 -12.24 -14.60
N HIS A 246 1.03 -12.78 -13.48
CA HIS A 246 2.12 -12.19 -12.71
C HIS A 246 3.45 -12.17 -13.49
N LEU A 247 3.83 -13.30 -14.10
CA LEU A 247 5.05 -13.39 -14.92
C LEU A 247 4.99 -12.48 -16.16
N LYS A 248 3.82 -12.44 -16.84
CA LYS A 248 3.58 -11.56 -17.98
C LYS A 248 3.75 -10.08 -17.60
N CYS A 249 3.24 -9.67 -16.43
CA CYS A 249 3.40 -8.31 -15.91
C CYS A 249 4.87 -7.93 -15.68
N LEU A 250 5.64 -8.78 -15.00
CA LEU A 250 7.07 -8.52 -14.78
C LEU A 250 7.82 -8.32 -16.10
N HIS A 251 7.54 -9.14 -17.10
CA HIS A 251 8.21 -9.06 -18.39
C HIS A 251 7.76 -7.84 -19.21
N PHE A 252 6.45 -7.66 -19.40
CA PHE A 252 5.89 -6.58 -20.22
C PHE A 252 6.35 -5.20 -19.73
N PHE A 253 6.21 -4.96 -18.42
CA PHE A 253 6.61 -3.68 -17.84
C PHE A 253 8.10 -3.63 -17.50
N LYS A 254 8.88 -4.70 -17.67
CA LYS A 254 10.24 -4.79 -17.10
C LYS A 254 10.22 -4.42 -15.61
N ALA A 255 9.21 -4.91 -14.90
CA ALA A 255 9.00 -4.63 -13.49
C ALA A 255 9.79 -5.63 -12.62
N ASP A 256 9.94 -5.29 -11.35
CA ASP A 256 10.59 -6.13 -10.34
C ASP A 256 9.56 -6.79 -9.43
N ILE A 257 8.40 -6.15 -9.31
CA ILE A 257 7.28 -6.58 -8.48
C ILE A 257 5.99 -6.44 -9.30
N SER A 258 5.19 -7.50 -9.31
CA SER A 258 3.80 -7.49 -9.81
C SER A 258 2.86 -7.65 -8.63
N ALA A 259 2.28 -6.56 -8.15
CA ALA A 259 1.27 -6.56 -7.11
C ALA A 259 -0.11 -6.86 -7.71
N GLY A 260 -0.66 -8.03 -7.40
CA GLY A 260 -1.99 -8.41 -7.86
C GLY A 260 -3.09 -7.61 -7.15
N VAL A 261 -4.31 -7.71 -7.68
CA VAL A 261 -5.47 -7.01 -7.15
C VAL A 261 -6.27 -7.92 -6.23
N SER A 262 -6.52 -7.45 -5.01
CA SER A 262 -7.33 -8.18 -4.04
C SER A 262 -8.77 -7.69 -4.04
N ILE A 263 -9.67 -8.56 -4.46
CA ILE A 263 -11.12 -8.38 -4.41
C ILE A 263 -11.61 -9.03 -3.12
N SER A 264 -12.60 -8.40 -2.49
CA SER A 264 -13.17 -8.91 -1.24
C SER A 264 -14.68 -8.95 -1.37
N THR A 265 -15.29 -10.12 -1.19
CA THR A 265 -16.76 -10.29 -1.13
C THR A 265 -17.37 -9.54 0.05
N LEU A 266 -16.62 -9.40 1.15
CA LEU A 266 -17.04 -8.67 2.35
C LEU A 266 -16.35 -7.29 2.45
N GLY A 267 -17.11 -6.20 2.24
CA GLY A 267 -16.65 -4.85 2.60
C GLY A 267 -16.98 -3.74 1.61
N ALA A 268 -15.99 -2.86 1.39
CA ALA A 268 -16.09 -1.68 0.54
C ALA A 268 -15.91 -2.03 -0.93
N GLU A 269 -16.43 -1.17 -1.81
CA GLU A 269 -16.23 -1.24 -3.26
C GLU A 269 -14.75 -1.38 -3.61
N VAL A 270 -14.45 -2.19 -4.62
CA VAL A 270 -13.10 -2.32 -5.17
C VAL A 270 -12.66 -0.93 -5.66
N PRO A 271 -11.52 -0.40 -5.18
CA PRO A 271 -11.03 0.89 -5.63
C PRO A 271 -10.91 0.94 -7.15
N ALA A 272 -11.40 2.00 -7.80
CA ALA A 272 -11.39 2.08 -9.27
C ALA A 272 -9.97 1.98 -9.87
N ASN A 273 -8.94 2.42 -9.13
CA ASN A 273 -7.55 2.27 -9.56
C ASN A 273 -7.05 0.81 -9.62
N TYR A 274 -7.82 -0.15 -9.11
CA TYR A 274 -7.52 -1.59 -9.24
C TYR A 274 -8.05 -2.18 -10.55
N SER A 275 -8.71 -1.39 -11.39
CA SER A 275 -9.23 -1.83 -12.69
C SER A 275 -8.23 -1.67 -13.84
N PHE A 276 -7.08 -1.03 -13.61
CA PHE A 276 -6.06 -0.76 -14.62
C PHE A 276 -4.64 -0.84 -14.04
N PHE A 277 -3.66 -1.02 -14.91
CA PHE A 277 -2.25 -1.02 -14.51
C PHE A 277 -1.80 0.34 -14.00
N ASN A 278 -1.09 0.36 -12.88
CA ASN A 278 -0.45 1.57 -12.37
C ASN A 278 0.82 1.23 -11.60
N ILE A 279 1.63 2.25 -11.31
CA ILE A 279 2.71 2.09 -10.35
C ILE A 279 2.09 1.99 -8.96
N SER A 280 2.29 0.85 -8.30
CA SER A 280 1.61 0.58 -7.04
C SER A 280 2.26 1.34 -5.88
N SER A 281 1.45 2.09 -5.14
CA SER A 281 1.81 2.69 -3.86
C SER A 281 1.45 1.80 -2.66
N GLN A 282 1.16 0.52 -2.92
CA GLN A 282 0.83 -0.47 -1.91
C GLN A 282 1.43 -1.83 -2.29
N LEU A 283 1.78 -2.60 -1.28
CA LEU A 283 2.10 -4.01 -1.44
C LEU A 283 1.06 -4.81 -0.67
N ASP A 284 0.58 -5.90 -1.27
CA ASP A 284 -0.26 -6.90 -0.61
C ASP A 284 0.53 -8.21 -0.63
N THR A 285 1.13 -8.59 0.49
CA THR A 285 1.96 -9.81 0.53
C THR A 285 1.14 -11.10 0.44
N GLY A 286 -0.19 -11.00 0.36
CA GLY A 286 -1.06 -12.11 0.02
C GLY A 286 -1.35 -12.28 -1.47
N ASN A 287 -0.89 -11.36 -2.33
CA ASN A 287 -1.06 -11.45 -3.79
C ASN A 287 0.03 -10.68 -4.53
N VAL A 288 1.27 -11.17 -4.49
CA VAL A 288 2.38 -10.46 -5.13
C VAL A 288 3.48 -11.40 -5.60
N LEU A 289 3.93 -11.20 -6.84
CA LEU A 289 5.14 -11.81 -7.38
C LEU A 289 6.32 -10.83 -7.26
N ILE A 290 7.39 -11.25 -6.63
CA ILE A 290 8.60 -10.46 -6.36
C ILE A 290 9.81 -11.22 -6.90
N LYS A 291 10.68 -10.57 -7.68
CA LYS A 291 11.98 -11.17 -8.02
C LYS A 291 12.81 -11.38 -6.75
N LYS A 292 13.41 -12.55 -6.57
CA LYS A 292 14.23 -12.89 -5.39
C LYS A 292 15.39 -11.90 -5.18
N ASP A 293 15.92 -11.36 -6.26
CA ASP A 293 16.95 -10.30 -6.24
C ASP A 293 16.53 -9.02 -5.47
N VAL A 294 15.23 -8.69 -5.42
CA VAL A 294 14.73 -7.58 -4.58
C VAL A 294 15.08 -7.85 -3.12
N PHE A 295 14.83 -9.06 -2.62
CA PHE A 295 15.17 -9.43 -1.24
C PHE A 295 16.68 -9.45 -1.00
N ARG A 296 17.49 -9.91 -1.97
CA ARG A 296 18.97 -9.85 -1.86
C ARG A 296 19.46 -8.42 -1.66
N GLN A 297 18.92 -7.47 -2.44
CA GLN A 297 19.36 -6.08 -2.39
C GLN A 297 18.88 -5.31 -1.15
N ILE A 298 17.61 -5.46 -0.75
CA ILE A 298 17.00 -4.65 0.33
C ILE A 298 16.78 -5.39 1.65
N GLY A 299 17.10 -6.68 1.71
CA GLY A 299 16.88 -7.55 2.86
C GLY A 299 15.44 -8.07 2.97
N LEU A 300 15.26 -9.03 3.87
CA LEU A 300 14.00 -9.71 4.15
C LEU A 300 12.95 -8.79 4.81
N PHE A 301 11.81 -9.32 5.25
CA PHE A 301 10.81 -8.53 5.96
C PHE A 301 11.30 -8.11 7.35
N ASP A 302 11.00 -6.86 7.74
CA ASP A 302 11.39 -6.34 9.05
C ASP A 302 10.54 -6.96 10.17
N ARG A 303 11.16 -7.77 11.02
CA ARG A 303 10.47 -8.43 12.13
C ARG A 303 10.01 -7.45 13.23
N GLN A 304 10.33 -6.16 13.15
CA GLN A 304 9.69 -5.15 14.02
C GLN A 304 8.18 -5.03 13.81
N PHE A 305 7.64 -5.54 12.69
CA PHE A 305 6.21 -5.51 12.37
C PHE A 305 5.45 -6.78 12.77
N GLU A 306 6.11 -7.72 13.46
CA GLU A 306 5.47 -8.95 13.92
C GLU A 306 4.26 -8.68 14.80
N LYS A 307 3.19 -9.44 14.57
CA LYS A 307 1.92 -9.37 15.32
C LYS A 307 1.30 -7.95 15.30
N GLN A 308 1.69 -7.12 14.33
CA GLN A 308 1.20 -5.76 14.17
C GLN A 308 0.93 -5.44 12.69
N ARG A 309 0.90 -4.16 12.30
CA ARG A 309 0.51 -3.69 10.95
C ARG A 309 1.64 -2.92 10.31
N MET A 310 1.51 -2.66 9.02
CA MET A 310 2.43 -1.90 8.18
C MET A 310 3.66 -2.67 7.71
N GLY A 311 3.77 -3.99 7.92
CA GLY A 311 4.90 -4.75 7.36
C GLY A 311 4.86 -4.83 5.83
N ASP A 312 3.69 -5.06 5.22
CA ASP A 312 3.55 -4.95 3.74
C ASP A 312 3.91 -3.54 3.28
N GLY A 313 3.38 -2.56 4.03
CA GLY A 313 3.58 -1.14 3.81
C GLY A 313 5.05 -0.72 3.87
N GLU A 314 5.81 -1.35 4.77
CA GLU A 314 7.23 -1.10 4.98
C GLU A 314 8.06 -1.70 3.85
N PHE A 315 7.83 -2.96 3.50
CA PHE A 315 8.59 -3.61 2.42
C PHE A 315 8.32 -2.92 1.08
N GLY A 316 7.06 -2.60 0.78
CA GLY A 316 6.68 -1.85 -0.41
C GLY A 316 7.35 -0.47 -0.48
N LEU A 317 7.49 0.22 0.67
CA LEU A 317 8.19 1.50 0.72
C LEU A 317 9.70 1.33 0.53
N ARG A 318 10.33 0.33 1.16
CA ARG A 318 11.75 0.03 0.93
C ARG A 318 12.03 -0.29 -0.53
N ALA A 319 11.18 -1.07 -1.18
CA ALA A 319 11.29 -1.37 -2.61
C ALA A 319 11.23 -0.08 -3.45
N TYR A 320 10.24 0.78 -3.20
CA TYR A 320 10.13 2.09 -3.86
C TYR A 320 11.37 2.96 -3.66
N LEU A 321 11.86 3.08 -2.42
CA LEU A 321 13.03 3.90 -2.09
C LEU A 321 14.30 3.40 -2.78
N ASN A 322 14.42 2.10 -3.06
CA ASN A 322 15.54 1.50 -3.78
C ASN A 322 15.26 1.36 -5.28
N ASN A 323 14.33 2.16 -5.83
CA ASN A 323 14.07 2.26 -7.26
C ASN A 323 13.46 1.02 -7.94
N PHE A 324 13.03 0.01 -7.17
CA PHE A 324 12.34 -1.14 -7.74
C PHE A 324 10.98 -0.74 -8.31
N ARG A 325 10.65 -1.31 -9.48
CA ARG A 325 9.41 -1.02 -10.18
C ARG A 325 8.33 -2.00 -9.74
N ASN A 326 7.35 -1.49 -8.99
CA ASN A 326 6.18 -2.22 -8.52
C ASN A 326 4.94 -1.82 -9.33
N ILE A 327 4.37 -2.76 -10.07
CA ILE A 327 3.19 -2.55 -10.91
C ILE A 327 1.98 -3.25 -10.29
N SER A 328 0.88 -2.50 -10.12
CA SER A 328 -0.42 -3.06 -9.80
C SER A 328 -0.98 -3.74 -11.05
N ASN A 329 -1.31 -5.03 -10.94
CA ASN A 329 -1.74 -5.89 -12.02
C ASN A 329 -3.22 -6.28 -11.85
N PRO A 330 -4.14 -5.68 -12.63
CA PRO A 330 -5.56 -5.99 -12.54
C PRO A 330 -5.93 -7.36 -13.10
N TYR A 331 -5.05 -8.06 -13.82
CA TYR A 331 -5.31 -9.39 -14.36
C TYR A 331 -4.88 -10.50 -13.38
N ALA A 332 -3.94 -10.23 -12.49
CA ALA A 332 -3.59 -11.14 -11.40
C ALA A 332 -4.50 -10.91 -10.18
N LYS A 333 -5.77 -11.29 -10.32
CA LYS A 333 -6.79 -11.10 -9.28
C LYS A 333 -6.74 -12.22 -8.25
N ARG A 334 -7.08 -11.84 -7.02
CA ARG A 334 -7.32 -12.76 -5.92
C ARG A 334 -8.61 -12.38 -5.22
N LEU A 335 -9.46 -13.36 -4.93
CA LEU A 335 -10.57 -13.19 -4.02
C LEU A 335 -10.10 -13.50 -2.58
N HIS A 336 -10.01 -12.49 -1.73
CA HIS A 336 -9.64 -12.62 -0.33
C HIS A 336 -10.90 -12.78 0.54
N LEU A 337 -11.04 -13.95 1.17
CA LEU A 337 -12.25 -14.34 1.92
C LEU A 337 -12.41 -13.60 3.27
N LYS A 338 -11.32 -13.03 3.80
CA LYS A 338 -11.28 -12.30 5.08
C LYS A 338 -11.87 -13.10 6.25
N VAL A 339 -11.50 -14.37 6.35
CA VAL A 339 -12.04 -15.35 7.31
C VAL A 339 -11.96 -14.86 8.76
N GLY A 340 -13.02 -15.00 9.55
CA GLY A 340 -13.10 -14.43 10.90
C GLY A 340 -12.13 -15.00 11.95
N SER A 341 -11.53 -16.17 11.69
CA SER A 341 -10.68 -16.94 12.60
C SER A 341 -9.32 -17.32 11.96
N GLY A 342 -8.37 -17.79 12.78
CA GLY A 342 -7.04 -18.21 12.32
C GLY A 342 -6.14 -17.07 11.80
N GLY A 343 -4.94 -17.42 11.38
CA GLY A 343 -3.96 -16.50 10.79
C GLY A 343 -3.57 -15.35 11.71
N LEU A 344 -3.33 -14.16 11.13
CA LEU A 344 -3.06 -12.94 11.88
C LEU A 344 -4.14 -12.54 12.91
N ARG A 345 -5.34 -13.14 12.87
CA ARG A 345 -6.40 -12.80 13.84
C ARG A 345 -6.18 -13.46 15.20
N GLU A 346 -5.40 -14.54 15.26
CA GLU A 346 -4.98 -15.18 16.51
C GLU A 346 -3.79 -14.48 17.17
N MET A 347 -3.14 -13.54 16.47
CA MET A 347 -1.96 -12.85 16.97
C MET A 347 -2.04 -11.32 16.83
N GLY A 348 -1.98 -10.61 17.96
CA GLY A 348 -1.82 -9.15 17.98
C GLY A 348 -3.10 -8.32 17.81
N SER A 349 -2.93 -7.10 17.29
CA SER A 349 -4.02 -6.12 17.10
C SER A 349 -4.21 -5.79 15.62
N TRP A 350 -5.34 -6.23 15.07
CA TRP A 350 -5.66 -6.05 13.66
C TRP A 350 -6.18 -4.64 13.34
N ASP A 351 -6.90 -3.97 14.24
CA ASP A 351 -7.24 -2.57 14.00
C ASP A 351 -6.04 -1.69 14.41
N ALA A 352 -5.43 -1.05 13.42
CA ALA A 352 -4.26 -0.20 13.61
C ALA A 352 -4.54 1.02 14.50
N PHE A 353 -5.80 1.46 14.60
CA PHE A 353 -6.19 2.69 15.30
C PHE A 353 -7.28 2.47 16.36
N ARG A 354 -7.79 1.25 16.54
CA ARG A 354 -8.78 0.93 17.58
C ARG A 354 -8.25 -0.15 18.52
N PRO A 355 -7.73 0.23 19.69
CA PRO A 355 -7.24 -0.74 20.66
C PRO A 355 -8.39 -1.57 21.26
N LYS A 356 -8.08 -2.81 21.68
CA LYS A 356 -9.04 -3.73 22.33
C LYS A 356 -9.46 -3.27 23.73
N ASN A 357 -8.66 -2.43 24.39
CA ASN A 357 -8.94 -1.88 25.73
C ASN A 357 -8.54 -0.40 25.84
N LEU A 358 -8.93 0.26 26.94
CA LEU A 358 -8.76 1.70 27.15
C LEU A 358 -7.31 2.17 27.30
N PHE A 359 -6.36 1.29 27.63
CA PHE A 359 -4.96 1.65 27.86
C PHE A 359 -4.00 1.14 26.77
N ALA A 360 -4.49 0.35 25.84
CA ALA A 360 -3.69 -0.14 24.73
C ALA A 360 -3.34 1.01 23.75
N PRO A 361 -2.17 0.94 23.11
CA PRO A 361 -1.63 2.00 22.27
C PRO A 361 -2.56 2.33 21.09
N ARG A 362 -2.66 3.63 20.77
CA ARG A 362 -3.37 4.15 19.59
C ARG A 362 -2.52 5.17 18.83
N PRO A 363 -2.17 4.96 17.55
CA PRO A 363 -2.27 3.69 16.83
C PRO A 363 -1.44 2.59 17.51
N ILE A 364 -1.43 1.39 16.96
CA ILE A 364 -0.48 0.39 17.40
C ILE A 364 0.97 0.87 17.13
N PRO A 365 1.97 0.44 17.92
CA PRO A 365 3.31 1.04 17.90
C PRO A 365 4.03 1.00 16.55
N SER A 366 3.90 -0.10 15.80
CA SER A 366 4.46 -0.27 14.46
C SER A 366 4.05 0.80 13.45
N VAL A 367 2.83 1.36 13.56
CA VAL A 367 2.37 2.44 12.68
C VAL A 367 3.22 3.70 12.90
N LEU A 368 3.43 4.08 14.16
CA LEU A 368 4.27 5.23 14.50
C LEU A 368 5.75 4.96 14.27
N TYR A 369 6.21 3.74 14.47
CA TYR A 369 7.56 3.31 14.09
C TYR A 369 7.78 3.54 12.59
N PHE A 370 6.90 3.01 11.74
CA PHE A 370 6.93 3.20 10.28
C PHE A 370 6.89 4.69 9.89
N PHE A 371 5.94 5.46 10.42
CA PHE A 371 5.83 6.88 10.08
C PHE A 371 7.07 7.68 10.47
N ARG A 372 7.63 7.43 11.66
CA ARG A 372 8.79 8.17 12.15
C ARG A 372 10.08 7.73 11.46
N LYS A 373 10.26 6.44 11.19
CA LYS A 373 11.43 5.87 10.50
C LYS A 373 11.62 6.48 9.12
N TYR A 374 10.56 6.55 8.32
CA TYR A 374 10.67 6.95 6.91
C TYR A 374 10.28 8.40 6.61
N PHE A 375 9.36 9.00 7.37
CA PHE A 375 8.82 10.33 7.07
C PHE A 375 9.20 11.39 8.12
N GLY A 376 9.81 10.96 9.23
CA GLY A 376 10.21 11.81 10.33
C GLY A 376 9.06 12.29 11.22
N THR A 377 9.44 12.87 12.36
CA THR A 377 8.52 13.29 13.44
C THR A 377 7.42 14.24 12.98
N LYS A 378 7.76 15.24 12.15
CA LYS A 378 6.78 16.25 11.70
C LYS A 378 5.65 15.62 10.87
N ARG A 379 5.97 14.66 10.00
CA ARG A 379 4.96 13.97 9.18
C ARG A 379 4.16 12.96 9.99
N ALA A 380 4.80 12.26 10.92
CA ALA A 380 4.10 11.38 11.86
C ALA A 380 3.04 12.13 12.68
N LEU A 381 3.36 13.35 13.17
CA LEU A 381 2.39 14.19 13.89
C LEU A 381 1.21 14.62 13.01
N LEU A 382 1.46 15.03 11.76
CA LEU A 382 0.39 15.36 10.81
C LEU A 382 -0.49 14.14 10.50
N ALA A 383 0.12 12.95 10.39
CA ALA A 383 -0.61 11.71 10.21
C ALA A 383 -1.53 11.42 11.40
N LEU A 384 -1.02 11.52 12.64
CA LEU A 384 -1.84 11.36 13.86
C LEU A 384 -2.99 12.35 13.91
N LEU A 385 -2.73 13.64 13.62
CA LEU A 385 -3.75 14.68 13.63
C LEU A 385 -4.87 14.40 12.62
N LYS A 386 -4.56 13.74 11.51
CA LYS A 386 -5.53 13.34 10.49
C LYS A 386 -6.27 12.05 10.84
N THR A 387 -5.60 11.05 11.42
CA THR A 387 -6.15 9.68 11.56
C THR A 387 -6.71 9.37 12.94
N VAL A 388 -6.17 9.95 14.02
CA VAL A 388 -6.60 9.65 15.39
C VAL A 388 -7.99 10.21 15.70
N PRO A 389 -8.34 11.48 15.39
CA PRO A 389 -9.69 11.99 15.69
C PRO A 389 -10.83 11.14 15.08
N PRO A 390 -10.81 10.77 13.78
CA PRO A 390 -11.87 9.93 13.21
C PRO A 390 -11.81 8.45 13.64
N SER A 391 -10.78 8.03 14.39
CA SER A 391 -10.68 6.66 14.92
C SER A 391 -11.56 6.44 16.15
N VAL A 392 -11.88 7.51 16.89
CA VAL A 392 -12.67 7.46 18.13
C VAL A 392 -14.11 7.03 17.85
N VAL A 393 -14.66 7.40 16.69
CA VAL A 393 -16.01 7.03 16.28
C VAL A 393 -16.02 5.64 15.61
N PRO A 394 -16.78 4.65 16.13
CA PRO A 394 -16.93 3.33 15.51
C PRO A 394 -17.46 3.40 14.08
N TYR A 395 -17.02 2.48 13.21
CA TYR A 395 -17.37 2.49 11.78
C TYR A 395 -18.89 2.46 11.52
N ARG A 396 -19.63 1.66 12.29
CA ARG A 396 -21.10 1.54 12.19
C ARG A 396 -21.86 2.87 12.33
N TYR A 397 -21.26 3.84 13.02
CA TYR A 397 -21.88 5.15 13.26
C TYR A 397 -21.41 6.24 12.30
N LYS A 398 -20.40 5.97 11.45
CA LYS A 398 -19.84 6.97 10.53
C LYS A 398 -20.81 7.40 9.43
N LYS A 399 -21.84 6.62 9.13
CA LYS A 399 -22.88 6.96 8.15
C LYS A 399 -24.02 7.83 8.72
N ASN A 400 -24.16 7.92 10.05
CA ASN A 400 -25.26 8.66 10.68
C ASN A 400 -24.79 10.05 11.13
N LYS A 401 -25.34 11.11 10.50
CA LYS A 401 -24.96 12.51 10.78
C LYS A 401 -25.19 12.95 12.23
N LYS A 402 -26.26 12.48 12.89
CA LYS A 402 -26.52 12.80 14.31
C LYS A 402 -25.50 12.10 15.23
N MET A 403 -25.17 10.84 14.92
CA MET A 403 -24.15 10.10 15.66
C MET A 403 -22.73 10.64 15.43
N LEU A 404 -22.47 11.25 14.28
CA LEU A 404 -21.21 11.97 14.03
C LEU A 404 -21.08 13.19 14.95
N VAL A 405 -22.14 13.98 15.11
CA VAL A 405 -22.14 15.13 16.03
C VAL A 405 -21.97 14.68 17.47
N LEU A 406 -22.72 13.67 17.92
CA LEU A 406 -22.54 13.06 19.24
C LEU A 406 -21.11 12.49 19.41
N GLY A 407 -20.58 11.90 18.34
CA GLY A 407 -19.21 11.39 18.29
C GLY A 407 -18.15 12.47 18.51
N ILE A 408 -18.40 13.72 18.11
CA ILE A 408 -17.50 14.85 18.40
C ILE A 408 -17.45 15.11 19.90
N PHE A 409 -18.60 15.19 20.58
CA PHE A 409 -18.67 15.39 22.02
C PHE A 409 -18.03 14.23 22.80
N ILE A 410 -18.31 12.99 22.40
CA ILE A 410 -17.66 11.80 22.97
C ILE A 410 -16.14 11.85 22.75
N SER A 411 -15.69 12.31 21.59
CA SER A 411 -14.26 12.42 21.30
C SER A 411 -13.54 13.45 22.17
N LEU A 412 -14.22 14.54 22.53
CA LEU A 412 -13.70 15.53 23.49
C LEU A 412 -13.61 14.93 24.90
N LEU A 413 -14.65 14.20 25.34
CA LEU A 413 -14.65 13.51 26.64
C LEU A 413 -13.53 12.45 26.72
N LEU A 414 -13.34 11.68 25.65
CA LEU A 414 -12.30 10.65 25.56
C LEU A 414 -10.91 11.20 25.23
N PHE A 415 -10.76 12.51 25.00
CA PHE A 415 -9.51 13.11 24.56
C PHE A 415 -8.33 12.82 25.51
N PRO A 416 -8.46 12.93 26.85
CA PRO A 416 -7.36 12.60 27.75
C PRO A 416 -6.91 11.13 27.62
N PHE A 417 -7.85 10.20 27.47
CA PHE A 417 -7.54 8.79 27.27
C PHE A 417 -6.87 8.54 25.91
N VAL A 418 -7.38 9.15 24.84
CA VAL A 418 -6.78 9.06 23.51
C VAL A 418 -5.35 9.63 23.52
N LEU A 419 -5.13 10.75 24.22
CA LEU A 419 -3.80 11.34 24.36
C LEU A 419 -2.84 10.41 25.12
N LEU A 420 -3.31 9.74 26.17
CA LEU A 420 -2.54 8.71 26.88
C LEU A 420 -2.20 7.54 25.94
N GLN A 421 -3.17 7.01 25.20
CA GLN A 421 -2.95 5.93 24.23
C GLN A 421 -1.92 6.30 23.15
N VAL A 422 -1.99 7.54 22.63
CA VAL A 422 -1.02 8.07 21.67
C VAL A 422 0.37 8.20 22.30
N THR A 423 0.45 8.67 23.55
CA THR A 423 1.72 8.80 24.29
C THR A 423 2.36 7.44 24.53
N ILE A 424 1.58 6.43 24.92
CA ILE A 424 2.04 5.05 25.07
C ILE A 424 2.56 4.53 23.72
N SER A 425 1.79 4.67 22.66
CA SER A 425 2.23 4.26 21.32
C SER A 425 3.50 4.98 20.89
N TRP A 426 3.64 6.26 21.20
CA TRP A 426 4.82 7.06 20.85
C TRP A 426 6.07 6.55 21.56
N ARG A 427 5.97 6.27 22.87
CA ARG A 427 7.08 5.71 23.66
C ARG A 427 7.49 4.33 23.14
N LEU A 428 6.53 3.45 22.86
CA LEU A 428 6.81 2.13 22.30
C LEU A 428 7.42 2.20 20.89
N ALA A 429 6.96 3.14 20.06
CA ALA A 429 7.58 3.39 18.76
C ALA A 429 9.01 3.96 18.89
N THR A 430 9.28 4.80 19.90
CA THR A 430 10.65 5.25 20.21
C THR A 430 11.55 4.07 20.55
N ARG A 431 11.11 3.15 21.42
CA ARG A 431 11.87 1.93 21.73
C ARG A 431 12.18 1.11 20.47
N LYS A 432 11.20 0.92 19.58
CA LYS A 432 11.44 0.25 18.29
C LYS A 432 12.46 0.97 17.40
N LEU A 433 12.48 2.30 17.41
CA LEU A 433 13.49 3.08 16.69
C LEU A 433 14.89 2.90 17.31
N GLU A 434 14.97 2.87 18.64
CA GLU A 434 16.22 2.66 19.39
C GLU A 434 16.77 1.23 19.19
N GLU A 435 15.89 0.22 19.20
CA GLU A 435 16.24 -1.19 18.90
C GLU A 435 16.71 -1.40 17.46
N GLY A 436 16.35 -0.50 16.54
CA GLY A 436 16.64 -0.64 15.13
C GLY A 436 15.69 -1.58 14.39
N GLU A 437 15.97 -1.77 13.10
CA GLU A 437 15.25 -2.70 12.24
C GLU A 437 15.73 -4.13 12.43
N LYS A 438 14.82 -5.11 12.27
CA LYS A 438 15.14 -6.54 12.37
C LYS A 438 15.00 -7.16 10.98
N ILE A 439 15.83 -6.67 10.06
CA ILE A 439 15.89 -7.09 8.66
C ILE A 439 17.11 -7.98 8.47
N GLU A 440 16.88 -9.25 8.22
CA GLU A 440 17.92 -10.22 7.86
C GLU A 440 18.30 -10.06 6.37
N ARG A 441 19.54 -10.43 6.04
CA ARG A 441 20.02 -10.45 4.65
C ARG A 441 19.76 -11.83 4.06
N LEU A 442 19.29 -11.84 2.82
CA LEU A 442 19.21 -13.06 2.04
C LEU A 442 20.59 -13.31 1.42
N GLU A 443 21.20 -14.44 1.77
CA GLU A 443 22.53 -14.87 1.29
C GLU A 443 22.56 -15.18 -0.21
#